data_AF-A0AA37CET7-F1
#
_entry.id   AF-A0AA37CET7-F1
#
_cell.length_a   1.000
_cell.length_b   1.000
_cell.length_c   1.000
_cell.angle_alpha   90.00
_cell.angle_beta   90.00
_cell.angle_gamma   90.00
#
_symmetry.space_group_name_H-M   'P 1'
#
loop_
_entity.id
_entity.type
_entity.pdbx_description
1 polymer ?
#
loop_
_entity_poly.entity_id
_entity_poly.type
_entity_poly.pdbx_seq_one_letter_code
_entity_poly.pdbx_strand_id
1 'polypeptide(L)' 'MPDANAVDSQRLQLAELIARFAAADGTHETDIASLVLYRASAPSPIIHTLYRPALCIMAQGQKVVRLESESYCYDPLH' A
#
# COMPACT_ATOMS: atom_id res chain seq x y z
N MET A 1 21.39 11.11 -3.77
CA MET A 1 20.15 10.58 -3.14
C MET A 1 19.04 11.57 -3.46
N PRO A 2 17.83 11.12 -3.82
CA PRO A 2 16.70 12.05 -3.92
C PRO A 2 16.47 12.71 -2.55
N ASP A 3 16.13 13.99 -2.55
CA ASP A 3 15.86 14.74 -1.33
C ASP A 3 14.68 14.09 -0.59
N ALA A 4 14.87 13.69 0.67
CA ALA A 4 13.87 12.99 1.47
C ALA A 4 12.51 13.75 1.52
N ASN A 5 12.58 15.09 1.53
CA ASN A 5 11.40 15.96 1.49
C ASN A 5 10.61 15.85 0.16
N ALA A 6 11.28 15.61 -0.96
CA ALA A 6 10.62 15.48 -2.25
C ALA A 6 9.86 14.14 -2.35
N VAL A 7 10.47 13.06 -1.85
CA VAL A 7 9.85 11.73 -1.82
C VAL A 7 8.62 11.71 -0.91
N ASP A 8 8.68 12.34 0.27
CA ASP A 8 7.52 12.44 1.16
C ASP A 8 6.38 13.26 0.56
N SER A 9 6.69 14.35 -0.15
CA SER A 9 5.68 15.14 -0.86
C SER A 9 5.00 14.33 -1.97
N GLN A 10 5.76 13.58 -2.76
CA GLN A 10 5.22 12.69 -3.79
C GLN A 10 4.36 11.57 -3.19
N ARG A 11 4.79 10.99 -2.06
CA ARG A 11 4.01 9.98 -1.33
C ARG A 11 2.67 10.55 -0.86
N LEU A 12 2.66 11.77 -0.32
CA LEU A 12 1.44 12.43 0.14
C LEU A 12 0.47 12.68 -1.02
N GLN A 13 0.97 13.20 -2.15
CA GLN A 13 0.19 13.38 -3.37
C GLN A 13 -0.38 12.06 -3.91
N LEU A 14 0.41 10.98 -3.85
CA LEU A 14 -0.05 9.64 -4.23
C LEU A 14 -1.19 9.17 -3.33
N ALA A 15 -1.09 9.37 -2.01
CA ALA A 15 -2.14 9.00 -1.07
C ALA A 15 -3.45 9.75 -1.35
N GLU A 16 -3.38 11.05 -1.63
CA GLU A 16 -4.54 11.87 -2.01
C GLU A 16 -5.19 11.40 -3.32
N LEU A 17 -4.37 11.06 -4.32
CA LEU A 17 -4.88 10.52 -5.58
C LEU A 17 -5.58 9.18 -5.36
N ILE A 18 -4.99 8.26 -4.59
CA ILE A 18 -5.60 6.96 -4.28
C ILE A 18 -6.94 7.17 -3.56
N ALA A 19 -7.01 8.08 -2.58
CA ALA A 19 -8.24 8.35 -1.82
C ALA A 19 -9.40 8.81 -2.72
N ARG A 20 -9.11 9.52 -3.82
CA ARG A 20 -10.12 9.96 -4.79
C ARG A 20 -10.74 8.81 -5.59
N PHE A 21 -9.97 7.74 -5.84
CA PHE A 21 -10.41 6.59 -6.63
C PHE A 21 -10.82 5.38 -5.77
N ALA A 22 -10.43 5.34 -4.49
CA ALA A 22 -10.76 4.28 -3.54
C ALA A 22 -11.65 4.83 -2.40
N ALA A 23 -12.92 5.13 -2.72
CA ALA A 23 -13.86 5.77 -1.79
C ALA A 23 -14.29 4.89 -0.61
N ALA A 24 -14.18 3.57 -0.74
CA ALA A 24 -14.52 2.58 0.28
C ALA A 24 -13.37 1.59 0.50
N ASP A 25 -13.42 0.85 1.60
CA ASP A 25 -12.46 -0.21 1.87
C ASP A 25 -12.62 -1.36 0.86
N GLY A 26 -11.49 -1.99 0.50
CA GLY A 26 -11.42 -3.07 -0.47
C GLY A 26 -10.50 -2.75 -1.65
N THR A 27 -10.63 -3.58 -2.67
CA THR A 27 -9.86 -3.54 -3.92
C THR A 27 -10.64 -2.76 -4.98
N HIS A 28 -9.97 -1.83 -5.65
CA HIS A 28 -10.53 -1.01 -6.72
C HIS A 28 -9.70 -1.21 -7.99
N GLU A 29 -10.33 -1.70 -9.04
CA GLU A 29 -9.72 -1.78 -10.36
C GLU A 29 -9.61 -0.38 -10.98
N THR A 30 -8.64 -0.21 -11.86
CA THR A 30 -8.45 1.04 -12.61
C THR A 30 -8.51 0.73 -14.10
N ASP A 31 -8.70 1.77 -14.93
CA ASP A 31 -8.62 1.62 -16.39
C ASP A 31 -7.23 1.18 -16.88
N ILE A 32 -6.21 1.23 -16.00
CA ILE A 32 -4.89 0.68 -16.24
C ILE A 32 -4.91 -0.79 -15.78
N ALA A 33 -4.98 -1.71 -16.73
CA ALA A 33 -5.21 -3.14 -16.47
C ALA A 33 -4.27 -3.81 -15.43
N SER A 34 -3.05 -3.31 -15.25
CA SER A 34 -2.07 -3.85 -14.29
C SER A 34 -1.98 -3.06 -12.97
N LEU A 35 -2.80 -2.02 -12.79
CA LEU A 35 -2.82 -1.19 -11.60
C LEU A 35 -4.12 -1.39 -10.82
N VAL A 36 -3.95 -1.75 -9.56
CA VAL A 36 -5.04 -2.00 -8.63
C VAL A 36 -4.81 -1.13 -7.39
N LEU A 37 -5.85 -0.47 -6.91
CA LEU A 37 -5.81 0.31 -5.68
C LEU A 37 -6.41 -0.52 -4.55
N TYR A 38 -5.84 -0.41 -3.36
CA TYR A 38 -6.35 -1.07 -2.17
C TYR A 38 -6.48 -0.08 -1.04
N ARG A 39 -7.63 -0.11 -0.35
CA ARG A 39 -7.89 0.70 0.84
C ARG A 39 -8.35 -0.19 1.98
N ALA A 40 -7.82 0.07 3.17
CA ALA A 40 -8.33 -0.47 4.42
C ALA A 40 -8.30 0.63 5.48
N SER A 41 -9.41 0.84 6.18
CA SER A 41 -9.53 1.82 7.26
C SER A 41 -9.15 1.25 8.63
N ALA A 42 -9.04 -0.07 8.74
CA ALA A 42 -8.62 -0.79 9.93
C ALA A 42 -7.64 -1.92 9.57
N PRO A 43 -6.80 -2.38 10.53
CA PRO A 43 -5.93 -3.53 10.31
C PRO A 43 -6.71 -4.75 9.86
N SER A 44 -6.25 -5.38 8.78
CA SER A 44 -6.80 -6.65 8.33
C SER A 44 -6.31 -7.81 9.20
N PRO A 45 -7.10 -8.88 9.37
CA PRO A 45 -6.60 -10.10 9.96
C PRO A 45 -5.48 -10.68 9.09
N ILE A 46 -4.54 -11.39 9.74
CA ILE A 46 -3.52 -12.14 9.01
C ILE A 46 -4.22 -13.26 8.25
N ILE A 47 -4.16 -13.19 6.92
CA ILE A 47 -4.71 -14.21 6.02
C ILE A 47 -3.56 -14.97 5.36
N HIS A 48 -3.70 -16.29 5.28
CA HIS A 48 -2.81 -17.11 4.47
C HIS A 48 -3.29 -17.03 3.01
N THR A 49 -2.48 -16.43 2.14
CA THR A 49 -2.84 -16.31 0.72
C THR A 49 -1.60 -16.32 -0.16
N LEU A 50 -1.78 -16.74 -1.42
CA LEU A 50 -0.76 -16.67 -2.45
C LEU A 50 -1.01 -15.42 -3.28
N TYR A 51 -0.09 -14.46 -3.20
CA TYR A 51 -0.16 -13.27 -4.04
C TYR A 51 0.45 -13.55 -5.41
N ARG A 52 -0.21 -13.03 -6.45
CA ARG A 52 0.45 -12.87 -7.75
C ARG A 52 1.64 -11.91 -7.56
N PRO A 53 2.83 -12.20 -8.11
CA PRO A 53 3.97 -11.29 -8.02
C PRO A 53 3.60 -9.90 -8.55
N ALA A 54 3.79 -8.89 -7.72
CA ALA A 54 3.46 -7.50 -8.01
C ALA A 54 4.33 -6.55 -7.20
N LEU A 55 4.54 -5.34 -7.73
CA LEU A 55 5.10 -4.24 -6.96
C LEU A 55 3.97 -3.59 -6.15
N CYS A 56 4.07 -3.65 -4.83
CA CYS A 56 3.16 -2.95 -3.92
C CYS A 56 3.83 -1.68 -3.39
N ILE A 57 3.16 -0.54 -3.54
CA ILE A 57 3.60 0.74 -2.97
C ILE A 57 2.64 1.13 -1.85
N MET A 58 3.18 1.35 -0.66
CA MET A 58 2.41 1.83 0.49
C MET A 58 2.37 3.36 0.46
N ALA A 59 1.27 3.94 -0.01
CA ALA A 59 1.12 5.39 -0.03
C ALA A 59 0.89 5.98 1.37
N GLN A 60 0.21 5.23 2.24
CA GLN A 60 -0.05 5.62 3.63
C GLN A 60 -0.27 4.39 4.51
N GLY A 61 -0.07 4.55 5.81
CA GLY A 61 -0.18 3.47 6.79
C GLY A 61 1.01 2.50 6.72
N GLN A 62 0.76 1.26 7.13
CA GLN A 62 1.77 0.22 7.28
C GLN A 62 1.17 -1.13 6.85
N LYS A 63 2.01 -1.99 6.28
CA LYS A 63 1.66 -3.39 6.03
C LYS A 63 2.59 -4.30 6.82
N VAL A 64 2.02 -5.23 7.56
CA VAL A 64 2.79 -6.26 8.28
C VAL A 64 2.59 -7.60 7.57
N VAL A 65 3.69 -8.23 7.17
CA VAL A 65 3.73 -9.56 6.58
C VAL A 65 4.45 -10.49 7.55
N ARG A 66 3.90 -11.68 7.80
CA ARG A 66 4.52 -12.67 8.67
C ARG A 66 5.02 -13.86 7.87
N LEU A 67 6.26 -14.27 8.12
CA LEU A 67 6.87 -15.48 7.58
C LEU A 67 7.41 -16.29 8.75
N GLU A 68 6.76 -17.42 9.05
CA GLU A 68 7.04 -18.20 10.26
C GLU A 68 7.04 -17.34 11.53
N SER A 69 8.21 -17.21 12.18
CA SER A 69 8.41 -16.41 13.39
C SER A 69 8.82 -14.96 13.11
N GLU A 70 9.03 -14.60 11.84
CA GLU A 70 9.47 -13.28 11.41
C GLU A 70 8.28 -12.38 11.04
N SER A 71 8.42 -11.08 11.30
CA SER A 71 7.46 -10.05 10.93
C SER A 71 8.15 -8.95 10.15
N TYR A 72 7.70 -8.73 8.93
CA TYR A 72 8.18 -7.73 8.00
C TYR A 72 7.21 -6.56 8.00
N CYS A 73 7.66 -5.43 8.53
CA CYS A 73 6.93 -4.17 8.52
C CYS A 73 7.34 -3.37 7.30
N TYR A 74 6.38 -3.03 6.45
CA TYR A 74 6.53 -2.06 5.38
C TYR A 74 5.86 -0.76 5.81
N ASP A 75 6.66 0.25 6.10
CA ASP A 75 6.19 1.59 6.46
C ASP A 75 7.12 2.65 5.81
N PRO A 76 6.82 3.96 5.90
CA PRO A 76 7.69 4.98 5.30
C PRO A 76 9.10 5.08 5.90
N LEU A 77 9.38 4.40 7.01
CA LEU A 77 10.63 4.42 7.78
C LEU A 77 11.43 3.11 7.68
N HIS A 78 10.88 2.05 7.06
CA HIS A 78 11.49 0.73 6.85
C HIS A 78 11.06 0.09 5.53
#